data_AF-A0A6J6I9K7-F1
#
_entry.id   AF-A0A6J6I9K7-F1
#
_cell.length_a   1.000
_cell.length_b   1.000
_cell.length_c   1.000
_cell.angle_alpha   90.00
_cell.angle_beta   90.00
_cell.angle_gamma   90.00
#
_symmetry.space_group_name_H-M   'P 1'
#
loop_
_entity.id
_entity.type
_entity.pdbx_description
1 polymer ?
#
loop_
_entity_poly.entity_id
_entity_poly.type
_entity_poly.pdbx_seq_one_letter_code
_entity_poly.pdbx_strand_id
1 'polypeptide(L)'
;MKLALDDGPEAAVDPDARVVVLQRLGLPDERVESIAWVDLDRVEADHLTSVYIPDLRAPVARELARFVEQVAVLRAECPWDREQTHESLRRHLLEESYEVLEAIDNLDVESGEGYDHLEEELGDLLFQILFHSQLAAEQGQFTIADVATTVHDKLRSRHPHVFGDVEVDGSEDVVRNWEQIKKAEKGRESVFDGVPAALPALLFALKVQKKAATLDVPDIDQRVDLAASGRLIEGSVDADSIGQLLFAVVDEARRADVDPETALRAAAIRFRDAQRAAELADPQSS
;
A
#
# COMPACT_ATOMS: atom_id res chain seq x y z
N MET A 1 0.44 7.81 -27.69
CA MET A 1 1.07 7.02 -26.63
C MET A 1 2.40 7.69 -26.31
N LYS A 2 2.50 8.42 -25.18
CA LYS A 2 3.80 8.96 -24.74
C LYS A 2 4.59 7.77 -24.18
N LEU A 3 5.50 7.25 -24.99
CA LEU A 3 6.53 6.32 -24.53
C LEU A 3 7.53 7.17 -23.74
N ALA A 4 7.68 6.91 -22.45
CA ALA A 4 8.72 7.54 -21.63
C ALA A 4 9.83 6.51 -21.44
N LEU A 5 11.09 6.96 -21.54
CA LEU A 5 12.28 6.14 -21.32
C LEU A 5 12.70 6.09 -19.84
N ASP A 6 12.04 6.85 -18.94
CA ASP A 6 12.54 7.01 -17.56
C ASP A 6 11.47 7.33 -16.51
N ASP A 7 11.65 6.77 -15.30
CA ASP A 7 10.86 7.01 -14.08
C ASP A 7 11.75 7.33 -12.85
N GLY A 8 13.05 7.61 -13.01
CA GLY A 8 13.96 7.96 -11.92
C GLY A 8 14.02 9.48 -11.62
N PRO A 9 14.24 9.92 -10.36
CA PRO A 9 14.26 11.34 -9.98
C PRO A 9 15.48 12.13 -10.50
N GLU A 10 16.50 11.47 -11.05
CA GLU A 10 17.73 12.12 -11.57
C GLU A 10 18.10 11.76 -13.02
N ALA A 11 17.35 10.88 -13.69
CA ALA A 11 17.74 10.42 -15.01
C ALA A 11 17.02 11.24 -16.09
N ALA A 12 17.72 12.27 -16.58
CA ALA A 12 17.38 12.86 -17.87
C ALA A 12 17.40 11.74 -18.92
N VAL A 13 16.40 11.71 -19.82
CA VAL A 13 16.43 10.85 -21.01
C VAL A 13 17.84 10.93 -21.59
N ASP A 14 18.54 9.80 -21.62
CA ASP A 14 19.88 9.74 -22.19
C ASP A 14 19.79 10.33 -23.61
N PRO A 15 20.38 11.51 -23.87
CA PRO A 15 20.27 12.16 -25.17
C PRO A 15 20.91 11.30 -26.27
N ASP A 16 21.77 10.35 -25.90
CA ASP A 16 22.40 9.38 -26.80
C ASP A 16 21.57 8.10 -26.99
N ALA A 17 20.42 7.94 -26.29
CA ALA A 17 19.53 6.80 -26.48
C ALA A 17 19.08 6.71 -27.95
N ARG A 18 19.26 5.53 -28.56
CA ARG A 18 18.95 5.32 -29.98
C ARG A 18 17.72 4.45 -30.16
N VAL A 19 16.90 4.81 -31.14
CA VAL A 19 15.79 3.98 -31.64
C VAL A 19 16.00 3.66 -33.10
N VAL A 20 15.37 2.60 -33.57
CA VAL A 20 15.40 2.20 -34.98
C VAL A 20 14.04 2.47 -35.60
N VAL A 21 13.98 3.40 -36.55
CA VAL A 21 12.81 3.65 -37.37
C VAL A 21 12.86 2.71 -38.56
N LEU A 22 11.77 1.97 -38.75
CA LEU A 22 11.56 0.98 -39.80
C LEU A 22 10.42 1.49 -40.68
N GLN A 23 10.69 1.91 -41.91
CA GLN A 23 9.66 2.37 -42.84
C GLN A 23 9.55 1.42 -44.03
N ARG A 24 8.30 1.06 -44.37
CA ARG A 24 7.97 0.38 -45.64
C ARG A 24 8.79 -0.91 -45.83
N LEU A 25 9.01 -1.65 -44.74
CA LEU A 25 9.77 -2.90 -44.75
C LEU A 25 9.25 -3.85 -45.84
N GLY A 26 10.14 -4.38 -46.66
CA GLY A 26 9.82 -5.27 -47.78
C GLY A 26 9.33 -4.57 -49.05
N LEU A 27 9.30 -3.23 -49.11
CA LEU A 27 9.02 -2.46 -50.32
C LEU A 27 10.31 -1.87 -50.93
N PRO A 28 10.30 -1.46 -52.22
CA PRO A 28 11.48 -0.89 -52.88
C PRO A 28 12.04 0.38 -52.21
N ASP A 29 11.24 1.07 -51.42
CA ASP A 29 11.57 2.30 -50.69
C ASP A 29 11.68 2.09 -49.17
N GLU A 30 12.07 0.88 -48.78
CA GLU A 30 12.43 0.50 -47.41
C GLU A 30 13.48 1.44 -46.82
N ARG A 31 13.27 1.84 -45.56
CA ARG A 31 14.28 2.54 -44.75
C ARG A 31 14.39 1.94 -43.36
N VAL A 32 15.61 1.68 -42.92
CA VAL A 32 15.93 1.24 -41.56
C VAL A 32 17.01 2.17 -41.02
N GLU A 33 16.61 3.07 -40.12
CA GLU A 33 17.49 4.13 -39.63
C GLU A 33 17.54 4.11 -38.10
N SER A 34 18.75 4.09 -37.56
CA SER A 34 18.94 4.34 -36.13
C SER A 34 19.05 5.85 -35.92
N ILE A 35 18.17 6.43 -35.11
CA ILE A 35 18.14 7.87 -34.77
C ILE A 35 18.24 8.08 -33.27
N ALA A 36 18.64 9.28 -32.84
CA ALA A 36 18.55 9.66 -31.44
C ALA A 36 17.08 9.76 -31.02
N TRP A 37 16.77 9.38 -29.77
CA TRP A 37 15.43 9.44 -29.21
C TRP A 37 14.82 10.84 -29.32
N VAL A 38 15.64 11.87 -29.06
CA VAL A 38 15.25 13.28 -29.11
C VAL A 38 14.91 13.78 -30.51
N ASP A 39 15.27 13.04 -31.56
CA ASP A 39 14.97 13.37 -32.96
C ASP A 39 13.78 12.56 -33.50
N LEU A 40 13.15 11.71 -32.68
CA LEU A 40 12.04 10.87 -33.12
C LEU A 40 10.81 11.69 -33.57
N ASP A 41 10.60 12.86 -32.99
CA ASP A 41 9.53 13.79 -33.38
C ASP A 41 9.77 14.47 -34.73
N ARG A 42 11.00 14.39 -35.26
CA ARG A 42 11.39 14.92 -36.58
C ARG A 42 11.21 13.90 -37.71
N VAL A 43 10.83 12.67 -37.39
CA VAL A 43 10.61 11.61 -38.37
C VAL A 43 9.28 11.83 -39.08
N GLU A 44 9.32 11.91 -40.41
CA GLU A 44 8.10 11.87 -41.24
C GLU A 44 7.53 10.45 -41.26
N ALA A 45 6.64 10.16 -40.31
CA ALA A 45 5.99 8.87 -40.19
C ALA A 45 4.76 8.74 -41.12
N ASP A 46 4.59 7.55 -41.68
CA ASP A 46 3.40 7.13 -42.41
C ASP A 46 2.80 5.85 -41.80
N HIS A 47 1.73 5.32 -42.42
CA HIS A 47 1.05 4.09 -41.98
C HIS A 47 1.92 2.82 -42.10
N LEU A 48 3.09 2.90 -42.72
CA LEU A 48 4.06 1.81 -42.87
C LEU A 48 5.33 2.07 -42.05
N THR A 49 5.26 2.98 -41.07
CA THR A 49 6.35 3.29 -40.15
C THR A 49 6.17 2.54 -38.84
N SER A 50 7.19 1.79 -38.44
CA SER A 50 7.33 1.14 -37.14
C SER A 50 8.58 1.66 -36.44
N VAL A 51 8.59 1.63 -35.11
CA VAL A 51 9.76 2.02 -34.30
C VAL A 51 10.15 0.83 -33.43
N TYR A 52 11.41 0.41 -33.54
CA TYR A 52 12.04 -0.57 -32.67
C TYR A 52 12.89 0.15 -31.63
N ILE A 53 12.61 -0.10 -30.37
CA ILE A 53 13.31 0.47 -29.22
C ILE A 53 14.07 -0.69 -28.57
N PRO A 54 15.42 -0.76 -28.71
CA PRO A 54 16.21 -1.93 -28.33
C PRO A 54 16.14 -2.22 -26.82
N ASP A 55 16.16 -1.15 -26.02
CA ASP A 55 16.06 -1.21 -24.57
C ASP A 55 14.77 -0.49 -24.11
N LEU A 56 13.60 -1.04 -24.45
CA LEU A 56 12.46 -0.84 -23.55
C LEU A 56 12.83 -1.61 -22.28
N ARG A 57 13.27 -0.93 -21.22
CA ARG A 57 13.23 -1.53 -19.88
C ARG A 57 11.84 -2.16 -19.77
N ALA A 58 11.75 -3.48 -19.55
CA ALA A 58 10.48 -4.19 -19.46
C ALA A 58 9.59 -3.38 -18.50
N PRO A 59 8.60 -2.64 -19.02
CA PRO A 59 8.13 -1.50 -18.26
C PRO A 59 7.24 -2.08 -17.19
N VAL A 60 7.42 -1.68 -15.94
CA VAL A 60 6.45 -1.92 -14.87
C VAL A 60 5.02 -1.72 -15.40
N ALA A 61 4.84 -0.71 -16.27
CA ALA A 61 3.61 -0.47 -17.02
C ALA A 61 3.11 -1.62 -17.93
N ARG A 62 3.97 -2.38 -18.63
CA ARG A 62 3.55 -3.53 -19.47
C ARG A 62 3.05 -4.67 -18.62
N GLU A 63 3.78 -5.08 -17.59
CA GLU A 63 3.35 -6.21 -16.77
C GLU A 63 2.10 -5.84 -15.95
N LEU A 64 2.01 -4.60 -15.44
CA LEU A 64 0.77 -4.09 -14.85
C LEU A 64 -0.39 -4.04 -15.85
N ALA A 65 -0.15 -3.60 -17.11
CA ALA A 65 -1.20 -3.58 -18.13
C ALA A 65 -1.70 -5.00 -18.46
N ARG A 66 -0.78 -5.96 -18.61
CA ARG A 66 -1.14 -7.38 -18.79
C ARG A 66 -1.95 -7.90 -17.61
N PHE A 67 -1.62 -7.51 -16.39
CA PHE A 67 -2.37 -7.92 -15.21
C PHE A 67 -3.78 -7.30 -15.19
N VAL A 68 -3.91 -6.01 -15.48
CA VAL A 68 -5.21 -5.34 -15.64
C VAL A 68 -6.07 -6.05 -16.69
N GLU A 69 -5.50 -6.38 -17.85
CA GLU A 69 -6.18 -7.15 -18.91
C GLU A 69 -6.61 -8.53 -18.40
N GLN A 70 -5.73 -9.23 -17.68
CA GLN A 70 -6.03 -10.54 -17.09
C GLN A 70 -7.21 -10.47 -16.11
N VAL A 71 -7.25 -9.46 -15.22
CA VAL A 71 -8.37 -9.26 -14.29
C VAL A 71 -9.68 -9.01 -15.04
N ALA A 72 -9.64 -8.19 -16.11
CA ALA A 72 -10.82 -7.96 -16.94
C ALA A 72 -11.32 -9.23 -17.64
N VAL A 73 -10.40 -10.07 -18.14
CA VAL A 73 -10.73 -11.37 -18.74
C VAL A 73 -11.35 -12.32 -17.71
N LEU A 74 -10.76 -12.42 -16.51
CA LEU A 74 -11.29 -13.24 -15.42
C LEU A 74 -12.71 -12.78 -15.04
N ARG A 75 -12.89 -11.47 -14.81
CA ARG A 75 -14.19 -10.86 -14.52
C ARG A 75 -15.23 -11.12 -15.62
N ALA A 76 -14.81 -11.16 -16.88
CA ALA A 76 -15.69 -11.44 -18.01
C ALA A 76 -16.03 -12.92 -18.17
N GLU A 77 -15.08 -13.83 -18.02
CA GLU A 77 -15.18 -15.24 -18.42
C GLU A 77 -15.45 -16.20 -17.25
N CYS A 78 -14.91 -15.92 -16.06
CA CYS A 78 -15.05 -16.77 -14.88
C CYS A 78 -16.38 -16.49 -14.16
N PRO A 79 -17.26 -17.51 -13.95
CA PRO A 79 -18.53 -17.31 -13.27
C PRO A 79 -18.40 -16.78 -11.84
N TRP A 80 -17.40 -17.25 -11.10
CA TRP A 80 -17.17 -16.81 -9.72
C TRP A 80 -16.74 -15.34 -9.67
N ASP A 81 -15.80 -14.94 -10.53
CA ASP A 81 -15.32 -13.56 -10.61
C ASP A 81 -16.46 -12.61 -11.04
N ARG A 82 -17.32 -13.05 -11.96
CA ARG A 82 -18.46 -12.25 -12.45
C ARG A 82 -19.51 -11.94 -11.37
N GLU A 83 -19.66 -12.80 -10.38
CA GLU A 83 -20.63 -12.61 -9.29
C GLU A 83 -20.12 -11.72 -8.15
N GLN A 84 -18.81 -11.40 -8.12
CA GLN A 84 -18.23 -10.61 -7.03
C GLN A 84 -18.69 -9.15 -7.01
N THR A 85 -18.75 -8.58 -5.80
CA THR A 85 -19.01 -7.16 -5.52
C THR A 85 -17.95 -6.60 -4.56
N HIS A 86 -17.96 -5.29 -4.32
CA HIS A 86 -17.07 -4.70 -3.31
C HIS A 86 -17.27 -5.33 -1.93
N GLU A 87 -18.52 -5.63 -1.56
CA GLU A 87 -18.88 -6.19 -0.27
C GLU A 87 -18.45 -7.64 -0.10
N SER A 88 -18.53 -8.46 -1.16
CA SER A 88 -18.12 -9.88 -1.11
C SER A 88 -16.59 -10.03 -1.05
N LEU A 89 -15.86 -9.14 -1.69
CA LEU A 89 -14.39 -9.16 -1.73
C LEU A 89 -13.71 -8.60 -0.48
N ARG A 90 -14.41 -7.82 0.35
CA ARG A 90 -13.86 -7.25 1.59
C ARG A 90 -13.18 -8.27 2.51
N ARG A 91 -13.72 -9.49 2.60
CA ARG A 91 -13.11 -10.56 3.39
C ARG A 91 -11.75 -10.94 2.82
N HIS A 92 -11.70 -11.23 1.53
CA HIS A 92 -10.48 -11.60 0.81
C HIS A 92 -9.43 -10.51 0.94
N LEU A 93 -9.78 -9.23 0.69
CA LEU A 93 -8.86 -8.10 0.90
C LEU A 93 -8.24 -8.06 2.31
N LEU A 94 -9.01 -8.43 3.34
CA LEU A 94 -8.50 -8.49 4.70
C LEU A 94 -7.60 -9.71 4.92
N GLU A 95 -7.95 -10.86 4.34
CA GLU A 95 -7.14 -12.09 4.35
C GLU A 95 -5.78 -11.83 3.69
N GLU A 96 -5.74 -11.34 2.45
CA GLU A 96 -4.49 -11.02 1.74
C GLU A 96 -3.64 -9.99 2.52
N SER A 97 -4.30 -9.01 3.16
CA SER A 97 -3.59 -8.02 3.99
C SER A 97 -2.90 -8.68 5.19
N TYR A 98 -3.48 -9.75 5.75
CA TYR A 98 -2.87 -10.49 6.85
C TYR A 98 -1.82 -11.48 6.38
N GLU A 99 -1.98 -12.07 5.20
CA GLU A 99 -0.97 -12.96 4.61
C GLU A 99 0.28 -12.17 4.23
N VAL A 100 0.15 -10.95 3.69
CA VAL A 100 1.30 -10.02 3.55
C VAL A 100 1.98 -9.73 4.89
N LEU A 101 1.22 -9.52 5.97
CA LEU A 101 1.81 -9.29 7.30
C LEU A 101 2.54 -10.55 7.80
N GLU A 102 1.98 -11.73 7.58
CA GLU A 102 2.63 -13.01 7.92
C GLU A 102 3.90 -13.23 7.10
N ALA A 103 3.92 -12.88 5.80
CA ALA A 103 5.11 -12.95 4.98
C ALA A 103 6.21 -12.00 5.47
N ILE A 104 5.86 -10.79 5.92
CA ILE A 104 6.80 -9.84 6.53
C ILE A 104 7.34 -10.37 7.87
N ASP A 105 6.48 -10.94 8.72
CA ASP A 105 6.88 -11.46 10.04
C ASP A 105 7.85 -12.64 9.93
N ASN A 106 7.79 -13.40 8.82
CA ASN A 106 8.68 -14.54 8.55
C ASN A 106 9.88 -14.18 7.65
N LEU A 107 10.09 -12.90 7.34
CA LEU A 107 11.16 -12.45 6.45
C LEU A 107 12.51 -12.45 7.18
N ASP A 108 13.52 -13.11 6.60
CA ASP A 108 14.92 -12.92 7.00
C ASP A 108 15.63 -12.04 5.97
N VAL A 109 15.83 -10.78 6.36
CA VAL A 109 16.44 -9.75 5.50
C VAL A 109 17.91 -10.03 5.22
N GLU A 110 18.64 -10.69 6.14
CA GLU A 110 20.07 -10.95 5.95
C GLU A 110 20.31 -12.12 4.99
N SER A 111 19.52 -13.19 5.13
CA SER A 111 19.63 -14.37 4.27
C SER A 111 18.86 -14.24 2.96
N GLY A 112 17.87 -13.35 2.89
CA GLY A 112 16.94 -13.23 1.78
C GLY A 112 15.83 -14.30 1.78
N GLU A 113 15.72 -15.09 2.84
CA GLU A 113 14.66 -16.09 2.97
C GLU A 113 13.29 -15.42 3.19
N GLY A 114 12.27 -15.90 2.48
CA GLY A 114 10.89 -15.41 2.60
C GLY A 114 10.48 -14.31 1.61
N TYR A 115 11.42 -13.75 0.83
CA TYR A 115 11.08 -12.74 -0.18
C TYR A 115 10.16 -13.27 -1.28
N ASP A 116 10.30 -14.54 -1.66
CA ASP A 116 9.48 -15.20 -2.67
C ASP A 116 7.99 -15.21 -2.25
N HIS A 117 7.76 -15.53 -0.97
CA HIS A 117 6.42 -15.54 -0.38
C HIS A 117 5.89 -14.11 -0.21
N LEU A 118 6.72 -13.16 0.21
CA LEU A 118 6.33 -11.76 0.26
C LEU A 118 5.94 -11.22 -1.13
N GLU A 119 6.65 -11.61 -2.19
CA GLU A 119 6.30 -11.23 -3.57
C GLU A 119 4.93 -11.79 -4.00
N GLU A 120 4.65 -13.06 -3.66
CA GLU A 120 3.36 -13.72 -3.92
C GLU A 120 2.21 -12.97 -3.24
N GLU A 121 2.31 -12.75 -1.92
CA GLU A 121 1.25 -12.11 -1.13
C GLU A 121 1.04 -10.63 -1.51
N LEU A 122 2.11 -9.91 -1.87
CA LEU A 122 1.98 -8.56 -2.43
C LEU A 122 1.27 -8.56 -3.78
N GLY A 123 1.45 -9.61 -4.57
CA GLY A 123 0.73 -9.86 -5.83
C GLY A 123 -0.76 -10.07 -5.61
N ASP A 124 -1.14 -10.86 -4.61
CA ASP A 124 -2.55 -11.13 -4.29
C ASP A 124 -3.25 -9.92 -3.65
N LEU A 125 -2.55 -9.15 -2.81
CA LEU A 125 -3.06 -7.86 -2.36
C LEU A 125 -3.24 -6.87 -3.52
N LEU A 126 -2.31 -6.85 -4.48
CA LEU A 126 -2.44 -6.05 -5.71
C LEU A 126 -3.63 -6.51 -6.57
N PHE A 127 -3.88 -7.82 -6.67
CA PHE A 127 -5.05 -8.37 -7.35
C PHE A 127 -6.34 -7.79 -6.79
N GLN A 128 -6.50 -7.73 -5.47
CA GLN A 128 -7.69 -7.17 -4.82
C GLN A 128 -7.88 -5.68 -5.18
N ILE A 129 -6.80 -4.89 -5.24
CA ILE A 129 -6.84 -3.48 -5.66
C ILE A 129 -7.31 -3.35 -7.11
N LEU A 130 -6.77 -4.18 -8.01
CA LEU A 130 -7.16 -4.20 -9.42
C LEU A 130 -8.61 -4.63 -9.60
N PHE A 131 -9.06 -5.65 -8.86
CA PHE A 131 -10.43 -6.15 -8.96
C PHE A 131 -11.45 -5.11 -8.49
N HIS A 132 -11.21 -4.44 -7.37
CA HIS A 132 -12.05 -3.33 -6.93
C HIS A 132 -12.05 -2.16 -7.94
N SER A 133 -10.91 -1.89 -8.58
CA SER A 133 -10.82 -0.86 -9.63
C SER A 133 -11.61 -1.27 -10.88
N GLN A 134 -11.60 -2.56 -11.26
CA GLN A 134 -12.38 -3.10 -12.36
C GLN A 134 -13.90 -2.99 -12.08
N LEU A 135 -14.35 -3.34 -10.87
CA LEU A 135 -15.75 -3.17 -10.44
C LEU A 135 -16.20 -1.71 -10.50
N ALA A 136 -15.35 -0.78 -10.07
CA ALA A 136 -15.66 0.66 -10.14
C ALA A 136 -15.71 1.17 -11.58
N ALA A 137 -14.84 0.66 -12.46
CA ALA A 137 -14.81 1.00 -13.87
C ALA A 137 -16.07 0.53 -14.61
N GLU A 138 -16.58 -0.67 -14.30
CA GLU A 138 -17.86 -1.19 -14.82
C GLU A 138 -19.05 -0.29 -14.50
N GLN A 139 -18.99 0.41 -13.35
CA GLN A 139 -20.00 1.37 -12.91
C GLN A 139 -19.72 2.81 -13.38
N GLY A 140 -18.69 3.02 -14.20
CA GLY A 140 -18.29 4.34 -14.71
C GLY A 140 -17.84 5.32 -13.61
N GLN A 141 -17.35 4.81 -12.47
CA GLN A 141 -16.97 5.65 -11.33
C GLN A 141 -15.50 6.10 -11.42
N PHE A 142 -14.57 5.14 -11.47
CA PHE A 142 -13.14 5.38 -11.60
C PHE A 142 -12.42 4.12 -12.11
N THR A 143 -11.18 4.29 -12.57
CA THR A 143 -10.30 3.24 -13.07
C THR A 143 -9.06 3.09 -12.19
N ILE A 144 -8.26 2.04 -12.43
CA ILE A 144 -6.95 1.90 -11.78
C ILE A 144 -6.01 3.08 -12.08
N ALA A 145 -6.12 3.69 -13.26
CA ALA A 145 -5.34 4.87 -13.61
C ALA A 145 -5.73 6.09 -12.75
N ASP A 146 -7.01 6.24 -12.43
CA ASP A 146 -7.49 7.29 -11.52
C ASP A 146 -7.02 7.05 -10.08
N VAL A 147 -7.01 5.79 -9.62
CA VAL A 147 -6.45 5.41 -8.31
C VAL A 147 -4.96 5.78 -8.24
N ALA A 148 -4.18 5.39 -9.24
CA ALA A 148 -2.75 5.68 -9.34
C ALA A 148 -2.48 7.20 -9.38
N THR A 149 -3.21 7.94 -10.21
CA THR A 149 -3.09 9.41 -10.32
C THR A 149 -3.44 10.08 -8.99
N THR A 150 -4.53 9.65 -8.35
CA THR A 150 -4.97 10.20 -7.07
C THR A 150 -3.94 9.99 -5.96
N VAL A 151 -3.33 8.80 -5.87
CA VAL A 151 -2.29 8.57 -4.86
C VAL A 151 -0.98 9.28 -5.20
N HIS A 152 -0.59 9.30 -6.48
CA HIS A 152 0.59 10.01 -6.97
C HIS A 152 0.53 11.50 -6.61
N ASP A 153 -0.52 12.21 -7.04
CA ASP A 153 -0.64 13.65 -6.86
C ASP A 153 -0.73 14.01 -5.37
N LYS A 154 -1.47 13.20 -4.59
CA LYS A 154 -1.60 13.35 -3.14
C LYS A 154 -0.27 13.12 -2.42
N LEU A 155 0.54 12.15 -2.83
CA LEU A 155 1.85 11.93 -2.22
C LEU A 155 2.81 13.06 -2.61
N ARG A 156 2.79 13.51 -3.87
CA ARG A 156 3.61 14.63 -4.32
C ARG A 156 3.29 15.93 -3.56
N SER A 157 2.00 16.28 -3.43
CA SER A 157 1.58 17.49 -2.71
C SER A 157 1.93 17.45 -1.22
N ARG A 158 1.98 16.24 -0.64
CA ARG A 158 2.26 16.01 0.79
C ARG A 158 3.74 15.89 1.13
N HIS A 159 4.61 15.84 0.13
CA HIS A 159 6.07 15.84 0.31
C HIS A 159 6.70 17.06 -0.37
N PRO A 160 6.33 18.29 0.03
CA PRO A 160 6.92 19.50 -0.54
C PRO A 160 8.41 19.65 -0.21
N HIS A 161 8.93 18.88 0.74
CA HIS A 161 10.36 18.78 1.06
C HIS A 161 11.14 17.86 0.13
N VAL A 162 10.45 17.03 -0.65
CA VAL A 162 11.06 16.20 -1.71
C VAL A 162 10.81 16.83 -3.08
N PHE A 163 9.62 17.39 -3.31
CA PHE A 163 9.17 17.82 -4.64
C PHE A 163 8.92 19.33 -4.79
N GLY A 164 9.28 20.13 -3.78
CA GLY A 164 9.15 21.58 -3.75
C GLY A 164 10.30 22.21 -2.97
N ASP A 165 10.04 23.35 -2.34
CA ASP A 165 11.09 24.19 -1.71
C ASP A 165 11.06 24.18 -0.17
N VAL A 166 10.37 23.22 0.46
CA VAL A 166 10.24 23.17 1.93
C VAL A 166 11.43 22.44 2.54
N GLU A 167 12.29 23.15 3.24
CA GLU A 167 13.37 22.54 4.02
C GLU A 167 12.82 21.89 5.31
N VAL A 168 13.40 20.74 5.71
CA VAL A 168 13.07 20.02 6.94
C VAL A 168 14.36 19.52 7.60
N ASP A 169 14.46 19.63 8.93
CA ASP A 169 15.68 19.23 9.66
C ASP A 169 15.64 17.77 10.15
N GLY A 170 14.50 17.08 9.97
CA GLY A 170 14.34 15.68 10.38
C GLY A 170 12.94 15.12 10.17
N SER A 171 12.75 13.86 10.55
CA SER A 171 11.48 13.13 10.40
C SER A 171 10.32 13.76 11.18
N GLU A 172 10.59 14.37 12.33
CA GLU A 172 9.58 15.07 13.14
C GLU A 172 8.95 16.26 12.38
N ASP A 173 9.79 17.03 11.68
CA ASP A 173 9.34 18.16 10.86
C ASP A 173 8.51 17.68 9.65
N VAL A 174 8.91 16.56 9.04
CA VAL A 174 8.15 15.91 7.96
C VAL A 174 6.76 15.52 8.45
N VAL A 175 6.66 14.85 9.61
CA VAL A 175 5.38 14.42 10.18
C VAL A 175 4.49 15.62 10.52
N ARG A 176 5.06 16.69 11.09
CA ARG A 176 4.33 17.93 11.39
C ARG A 176 3.78 18.58 10.13
N ASN A 177 4.62 18.75 9.10
CA ASN A 177 4.21 19.32 7.82
C ASN A 177 3.10 18.48 7.16
N TRP A 178 3.23 17.15 7.22
CA TRP A 178 2.25 16.23 6.67
C TRP A 178 0.86 16.36 7.30
N GLU A 179 0.80 16.46 8.63
CA GLU A 179 -0.46 16.62 9.35
C GLU A 179 -1.09 18.01 9.11
N GLN A 180 -0.29 19.08 8.96
CA GLN A 180 -0.79 20.40 8.58
C GLN A 180 -1.43 20.39 7.19
N ILE A 181 -0.77 19.79 6.19
CA ILE A 181 -1.30 19.67 4.82
C ILE A 181 -2.60 18.86 4.82
N LYS A 182 -2.64 17.72 5.54
CA LYS A 182 -3.86 16.91 5.70
C LYS A 182 -5.03 17.69 6.30
N LYS A 183 -4.77 18.57 7.26
CA LYS A 183 -5.80 19.40 7.90
C LYS A 183 -6.38 20.42 6.92
N ALA A 184 -5.52 21.05 6.11
CA ALA A 184 -5.93 22.02 5.10
C ALA A 184 -6.74 21.38 3.96
N GLU A 185 -6.35 20.19 3.47
CA GLU A 185 -7.01 19.52 2.33
C GLU A 185 -8.43 19.02 2.64
N LYS A 186 -8.68 18.54 3.86
CA LYS A 186 -9.90 17.78 4.17
C LYS A 186 -10.99 18.58 4.88
N GLY A 187 -10.76 19.85 5.20
CA GLY A 187 -11.74 20.71 5.87
C GLY A 187 -12.33 20.07 7.14
N ARG A 188 -11.55 19.24 7.86
CA ARG A 188 -12.04 18.42 8.97
C ARG A 188 -12.39 19.30 10.16
N GLU A 189 -13.57 19.10 10.71
CA GLU A 189 -14.03 19.76 11.94
C GLU A 189 -13.38 19.13 13.17
N SER A 190 -13.11 17.82 13.13
CA SER A 190 -12.49 17.06 14.22
C SER A 190 -11.22 16.32 13.79
N VAL A 191 -10.25 16.23 14.71
CA VAL A 191 -9.04 15.42 14.52
C VAL A 191 -9.36 13.92 14.37
N PHE A 192 -10.53 13.49 14.85
CA PHE A 192 -11.00 12.11 14.80
C PHE A 192 -11.69 11.73 13.48
N ASP A 193 -12.06 12.69 12.63
CA ASP A 193 -12.72 12.44 11.32
C ASP A 193 -11.84 11.66 10.32
N GLY A 194 -10.59 11.39 10.68
CA GLY A 194 -9.65 10.57 9.92
C GLY A 194 -9.42 9.16 10.47
N VAL A 195 -10.13 8.73 11.51
CA VAL A 195 -10.00 7.40 12.10
C VAL A 195 -10.99 6.45 11.41
N PRO A 196 -10.53 5.48 10.59
CA PRO A 196 -11.43 4.52 9.97
C PRO A 196 -12.08 3.62 11.03
N ALA A 197 -13.40 3.52 11.01
CA ALA A 197 -14.15 2.68 11.95
C ALA A 197 -13.93 1.17 11.75
N ALA A 198 -13.43 0.77 10.56
CA ALA A 198 -13.16 -0.63 10.23
C ALA A 198 -11.80 -1.15 10.75
N LEU A 199 -11.01 -0.32 11.44
CA LEU A 199 -9.75 -0.78 12.02
C LEU A 199 -10.00 -1.83 13.11
N PRO A 200 -9.14 -2.86 13.23
CA PRO A 200 -9.07 -3.70 14.42
C PRO A 200 -8.95 -2.88 15.70
N ALA A 201 -9.46 -3.41 16.81
CA ALA A 201 -9.68 -2.64 18.03
C ALA A 201 -8.41 -1.98 18.59
N LEU A 202 -7.25 -2.66 18.53
CA LEU A 202 -6.00 -2.10 19.06
C LEU A 202 -5.43 -1.01 18.14
N LEU A 203 -5.47 -1.20 16.82
CA LEU A 203 -5.11 -0.15 15.85
C LEU A 203 -6.06 1.05 15.92
N PHE A 204 -7.35 0.81 16.10
CA PHE A 204 -8.34 1.87 16.30
C PHE A 204 -8.00 2.68 17.55
N ALA A 205 -7.80 2.01 18.69
CA ALA A 205 -7.40 2.65 19.95
C ALA A 205 -6.09 3.44 19.81
N LEU A 206 -5.06 2.85 19.19
CA LEU A 206 -3.78 3.51 18.95
C LEU A 206 -3.96 4.79 18.13
N LYS A 207 -4.77 4.73 17.07
CA LYS A 207 -5.02 5.88 16.20
C LYS A 207 -5.81 6.97 16.90
N VAL A 208 -6.80 6.60 17.71
CA VAL A 208 -7.55 7.54 18.56
C VAL A 208 -6.59 8.25 19.52
N GLN A 209 -5.73 7.51 20.23
CA GLN A 209 -4.76 8.09 21.16
C GLN A 209 -3.71 8.97 20.47
N LYS A 210 -3.20 8.56 19.30
CA LYS A 210 -2.29 9.41 18.49
C LYS A 210 -2.98 10.71 18.05
N LYS A 211 -4.28 10.68 17.72
CA LYS A 211 -5.04 11.90 17.39
C LYS A 211 -5.33 12.76 18.62
N ALA A 212 -5.68 12.14 19.75
CA ALA A 212 -5.87 12.84 21.01
C ALA A 212 -4.59 13.57 21.44
N ALA A 213 -3.43 12.93 21.29
CA ALA A 213 -2.12 13.53 21.59
C ALA A 213 -1.78 14.80 20.79
N THR A 214 -2.46 15.04 19.65
CA THR A 214 -2.28 16.28 18.87
C THR A 214 -3.19 17.43 19.31
N LEU A 215 -4.13 17.17 20.22
CA LEU A 215 -5.02 18.20 20.74
C LEU A 215 -4.31 18.97 21.86
N ASP A 216 -4.17 20.28 21.68
CA ASP A 216 -3.74 21.20 22.73
C ASP A 216 -4.97 21.74 23.48
N VAL A 217 -5.62 20.85 24.24
CA VAL A 217 -6.84 21.16 25.01
C VAL A 217 -6.50 21.11 26.50
N PRO A 218 -6.55 22.25 27.22
CA PRO A 218 -6.40 22.27 28.67
C PRO A 218 -7.45 21.39 29.35
N ASP A 219 -7.08 20.75 30.47
CA ASP A 219 -7.95 19.93 31.33
C ASP A 219 -8.41 18.55 30.80
N ILE A 220 -7.90 18.07 29.66
CA ILE A 220 -8.08 16.66 29.25
C ILE A 220 -6.81 15.89 29.61
N ASP A 221 -6.88 14.99 30.60
CA ASP A 221 -5.80 14.04 30.84
C ASP A 221 -5.75 13.03 29.69
N GLN A 222 -4.70 13.13 28.89
CA GLN A 222 -4.47 12.24 27.75
C GLN A 222 -3.76 10.95 28.17
N ARG A 223 -3.25 10.86 29.40
CA ARG A 223 -2.56 9.68 29.90
C ARG A 223 -3.57 8.70 30.45
N VAL A 224 -3.46 7.46 29.99
CA VAL A 224 -4.18 6.34 30.60
C VAL A 224 -3.25 5.69 31.63
N ASP A 225 -3.65 5.71 32.92
CA ASP A 225 -2.88 5.08 34.00
C ASP A 225 -3.11 3.56 34.00
N LEU A 226 -2.11 2.81 33.50
CA LEU A 226 -2.13 1.36 33.47
C LEU A 226 -2.32 0.74 34.87
N ALA A 227 -1.71 1.31 35.90
CA ALA A 227 -1.85 0.80 37.26
C ALA A 227 -3.27 1.04 37.81
N ALA A 228 -3.89 2.18 37.48
CA ALA A 228 -5.30 2.42 37.80
C ALA A 228 -6.23 1.46 37.08
N SER A 229 -6.03 1.25 35.77
CA SER A 229 -6.83 0.29 35.01
C SER A 229 -6.64 -1.14 35.50
N GLY A 230 -5.43 -1.52 35.93
CA GLY A 230 -5.17 -2.81 36.56
C GLY A 230 -5.92 -3.02 37.87
N ARG A 231 -6.10 -1.98 38.70
CA ARG A 231 -6.89 -2.07 39.93
C ARG A 231 -8.38 -2.30 39.68
N LEU A 232 -8.91 -1.92 38.51
CA LEU A 232 -10.33 -2.12 38.19
C LEU A 232 -10.66 -3.61 38.06
N ILE A 233 -9.77 -4.38 37.39
CA ILE A 233 -9.97 -5.83 37.20
C ILE A 233 -9.73 -6.65 38.48
N GLU A 234 -9.04 -6.09 39.48
CA GLU A 234 -8.90 -6.73 40.81
C GLU A 234 -10.22 -6.71 41.60
N GLY A 235 -11.11 -5.74 41.35
CA GLY A 235 -12.38 -5.58 42.05
C GLY A 235 -13.56 -6.31 41.39
N SER A 236 -13.72 -6.16 40.08
CA SER A 236 -14.75 -6.84 39.28
C SER A 236 -14.27 -6.92 37.84
N VAL A 237 -14.25 -8.12 37.26
CA VAL A 237 -13.91 -8.30 35.85
C VAL A 237 -15.19 -8.21 35.02
N ASP A 238 -15.33 -7.08 34.33
CA ASP A 238 -16.40 -6.83 33.38
C ASP A 238 -15.85 -6.27 32.06
N ALA A 239 -16.72 -6.09 31.07
CA ALA A 239 -16.31 -5.62 29.75
C ALA A 239 -15.67 -4.22 29.79
N ASP A 240 -16.10 -3.36 30.70
CA ASP A 240 -15.62 -1.98 30.81
C ASP A 240 -14.22 -1.92 31.43
N SER A 241 -14.01 -2.62 32.55
CA SER A 241 -12.70 -2.75 33.21
C SER A 241 -11.65 -3.39 32.29
N ILE A 242 -12.02 -4.43 31.53
CA ILE A 242 -11.13 -5.03 30.52
C ILE A 242 -10.85 -4.05 29.37
N GLY A 243 -11.86 -3.34 28.88
CA GLY A 243 -11.69 -2.33 27.84
C GLY A 243 -10.74 -1.22 28.26
N GLN A 244 -10.87 -0.70 29.48
CA GLN A 244 -9.99 0.32 30.05
C GLN A 244 -8.55 -0.19 30.20
N LEU A 245 -8.36 -1.43 30.64
CA LEU A 245 -7.03 -2.04 30.74
C LEU A 245 -6.37 -2.19 29.37
N LEU A 246 -7.08 -2.73 28.39
CA LEU A 246 -6.57 -2.86 27.02
C LEU A 246 -6.23 -1.49 26.42
N PHE A 247 -7.08 -0.48 26.64
CA PHE A 247 -6.82 0.88 26.20
C PHE A 247 -5.57 1.48 26.85
N ALA A 248 -5.34 1.21 28.14
CA ALA A 248 -4.13 1.63 28.85
C ALA A 248 -2.86 0.94 28.31
N VAL A 249 -2.93 -0.37 28.03
CA VAL A 249 -1.83 -1.11 27.41
C VAL A 249 -1.48 -0.55 26.03
N VAL A 250 -2.49 -0.18 25.23
CA VAL A 250 -2.27 0.47 23.93
C VAL A 250 -1.57 1.83 24.09
N ASP A 251 -1.86 2.59 25.14
CA ASP A 251 -1.19 3.87 25.40
C ASP A 251 0.28 3.67 25.82
N GLU A 252 0.59 2.61 26.58
CA GLU A 252 1.99 2.23 26.84
C GLU A 252 2.71 1.83 25.56
N ALA A 253 2.11 0.97 24.73
CA ALA A 253 2.67 0.57 23.44
C ALA A 253 2.94 1.79 22.55
N ARG A 254 1.99 2.73 22.47
CA ARG A 254 2.15 4.00 21.75
C ARG A 254 3.36 4.80 22.22
N ARG A 255 3.56 4.92 23.53
CA ARG A 255 4.68 5.68 24.12
C ARG A 255 6.02 4.98 23.95
N ALA A 256 6.01 3.66 23.82
CA ALA A 256 7.17 2.84 23.49
C ALA A 256 7.45 2.72 21.98
N ASP A 257 6.64 3.37 21.13
CA ASP A 257 6.65 3.23 19.67
C ASP A 257 6.52 1.78 19.16
N VAL A 258 5.68 1.00 19.85
CA VAL A 258 5.35 -0.39 19.51
C VAL A 258 3.95 -0.44 18.90
N ASP A 259 3.79 -1.17 17.78
CA ASP A 259 2.47 -1.48 17.24
C ASP A 259 1.78 -2.56 18.10
N PRO A 260 0.67 -2.23 18.80
CA PRO A 260 0.03 -3.15 19.74
C PRO A 260 -0.71 -4.30 19.04
N GLU A 261 -1.18 -4.11 17.80
CA GLU A 261 -1.90 -5.14 17.05
C GLU A 261 -0.92 -6.23 16.60
N THR A 262 0.19 -5.82 16.00
CA THR A 262 1.29 -6.72 15.63
C THR A 262 1.88 -7.41 16.87
N ALA A 263 2.12 -6.66 17.95
CA ALA A 263 2.67 -7.23 19.18
C ALA A 263 1.78 -8.32 19.79
N LEU A 264 0.46 -8.09 19.86
CA LEU A 264 -0.49 -9.09 20.37
C LEU A 264 -0.57 -10.29 19.43
N ARG A 265 -0.61 -10.07 18.12
CA ARG A 265 -0.62 -11.14 17.11
C ARG A 265 0.59 -12.06 17.24
N ALA A 266 1.80 -11.48 17.30
CA ALA A 266 3.02 -12.24 17.47
C ALA A 266 3.03 -13.04 18.79
N ALA A 267 2.50 -12.48 19.88
CA ALA A 267 2.35 -13.19 21.15
C ALA A 267 1.36 -14.37 21.04
N ALA A 268 0.23 -14.19 20.36
CA ALA A 268 -0.76 -15.23 20.14
C ALA A 268 -0.22 -16.36 19.25
N ILE A 269 0.54 -16.04 18.20
CA ILE A 269 1.21 -17.01 17.34
C ILE A 269 2.20 -17.86 18.14
N ARG A 270 3.09 -17.24 18.92
CA ARG A 270 4.03 -17.97 19.78
C ARG A 270 3.32 -18.91 20.76
N PHE A 271 2.21 -18.46 21.35
CA PHE A 271 1.41 -19.30 22.24
C PHE A 271 0.80 -20.48 21.48
N ARG A 272 0.15 -20.24 20.33
CA ARG A 272 -0.43 -21.28 19.46
C ARG A 272 0.61 -22.33 19.10
N ASP A 273 1.79 -21.90 18.65
CA ASP A 273 2.84 -22.81 18.17
C ASP A 273 3.42 -23.65 19.31
N ALA A 274 3.58 -23.05 20.50
CA ALA A 274 3.97 -23.79 21.70
C ALA A 274 2.93 -24.84 22.11
N GLN A 275 1.64 -24.51 22.06
CA GLN A 275 0.56 -25.48 22.34
C GLN A 275 0.52 -26.60 21.29
N ARG A 276 0.64 -26.27 20.01
CA ARG A 276 0.67 -27.25 18.91
C ARG A 276 1.85 -28.20 19.02
N ALA A 277 3.04 -27.70 19.37
CA ALA A 277 4.21 -28.54 19.60
C ALA A 277 4.01 -29.50 20.78
N ALA A 278 3.37 -29.03 21.86
CA ALA A 278 3.05 -29.87 23.01
C ALA A 278 2.00 -30.95 22.68
N GLU A 279 0.96 -30.60 21.92
CA GLU A 279 -0.07 -31.53 21.44
C GLU A 279 0.52 -32.64 20.57
N LEU A 280 1.38 -32.29 19.61
CA LEU A 280 2.03 -33.27 18.72
C LEU A 280 3.06 -34.15 19.42
N ALA A 281 3.60 -33.69 20.55
CA ALA A 281 4.55 -34.46 21.36
C ALA A 281 3.86 -35.47 22.30
N ASP A 282 2.54 -35.40 22.47
CA ASP A 282 1.78 -36.35 23.32
C ASP A 282 1.32 -37.58 22.50
N PRO A 283 1.89 -38.78 22.72
CA PRO A 283 1.56 -39.97 21.94
C PRO A 283 0.14 -40.53 22.20
N GLN A 284 -0.64 -39.94 23.11
CA GLN A 284 -1.96 -40.44 23.52
C GLN A 284 -3.14 -39.59 22.99
N SER A 285 -2.89 -38.57 22.16
CA SER A 285 -3.90 -37.73 21.53
C SER A 285 -4.23 -38.21 20.09
N SER A 286 -4.83 -39.39 19.94
CA SER A 286 -5.52 -39.84 18.71
C SER A 286 -6.61 -40.85 19.06
#